data_AF-A0A090WMZ9-F1
#
_entry.id   AF-A0A090WMZ9-F1
#
_cell.length_a   1.000
_cell.length_b   1.000
_cell.length_c   1.000
_cell.angle_alpha   90.00
_cell.angle_beta   90.00
_cell.angle_gamma   90.00
#
_symmetry.space_group_name_H-M   'P 1'
#
loop_
_entity.id
_entity.type
_entity.pdbx_description
1 polymer ?
#
loop_
_entity_poly.entity_id
_entity_poly.type
_entity_poly.pdbx_seq_one_letter_code
_entity_poly.pdbx_strand_id
1 'polypeptide(L)'
;MADGRKKNITTFTNRQSAKSFLTHVVEEYKLCQKLAGLYKTKTNCFSYDIKECAGACIQKEAPEAYNERVNALIEKHSYVKKNMVIIDRGRDIDERSAILIENGVFKGLGFVNLNYQINNIEVLESIITPMENNRDAQHIIKNYVRKNKRLKIINFN
;
A
#
# COMPACT_ATOMS: atom_id res chain seq x y z
N MET A 1 10.38 15.14 8.64
CA MET A 1 10.62 13.69 8.49
C MET A 1 9.38 12.94 8.94
N ALA A 2 9.01 11.84 8.30
CA ALA A 2 7.84 11.04 8.71
C ALA A 2 8.16 10.26 9.99
N ASP A 3 7.32 10.43 11.01
CA ASP A 3 7.41 9.75 12.31
C ASP A 3 7.26 8.23 12.13
N GLY A 4 8.31 7.48 12.48
CA GLY A 4 8.34 6.02 12.34
C GLY A 4 7.40 5.28 13.29
N ARG A 5 6.84 5.96 14.31
CA ARG A 5 5.91 5.36 15.29
C ARG A 5 4.46 5.29 14.77
N LYS A 6 4.12 6.05 13.72
CA LYS A 6 2.76 6.10 13.18
C LYS A 6 2.59 5.07 12.07
N LYS A 7 1.53 4.27 12.14
CA LYS A 7 1.12 3.38 11.04
C LYS A 7 0.89 4.21 9.78
N ASN A 8 1.62 3.88 8.72
CA ASN A 8 1.50 4.51 7.41
C ASN A 8 0.53 3.72 6.52
N ILE A 9 -0.33 4.42 5.78
CA ILE A 9 -1.24 3.80 4.80
C ILE A 9 -0.42 3.26 3.61
N THR A 10 0.47 4.09 3.07
CA THR A 10 1.34 3.77 1.93
C THR A 10 2.67 4.55 2.01
N THR A 11 3.60 4.31 1.08
CA THR A 11 4.92 4.96 1.03
C THR A 11 5.25 5.45 -0.38
N PHE A 12 6.13 6.46 -0.47
CA PHE A 12 6.53 7.10 -1.72
C PHE A 12 8.03 7.37 -1.75
N THR A 13 8.61 7.36 -2.95
CA THR A 13 10.03 7.70 -3.21
C THR A 13 10.35 9.14 -2.85
N ASN A 14 9.44 10.05 -3.18
CA ASN A 14 9.65 11.48 -3.05
C ASN A 14 8.33 12.21 -2.76
N ARG A 15 8.44 13.44 -2.27
CA ARG A 15 7.28 14.26 -1.91
C ARG A 15 6.36 14.56 -3.09
N GLN A 16 6.90 14.70 -4.29
CA GLN A 16 6.11 15.00 -5.48
C GLN A 16 5.16 13.85 -5.82
N SER A 17 5.65 12.62 -5.84
CA SER A 17 4.84 11.42 -6.07
C SER A 17 3.77 11.22 -4.99
N ALA A 18 4.09 11.53 -3.72
CA ALA A 18 3.12 11.53 -2.64
C ALA A 18 2.00 12.57 -2.85
N LYS A 19 2.37 13.78 -3.29
CA LYS A 19 1.40 14.85 -3.58
C LYS A 19 0.51 14.49 -4.76
N SER A 20 1.08 13.99 -5.86
CA SER A 20 0.32 13.54 -7.03
C SER A 20 -0.65 12.42 -6.69
N PHE A 21 -0.23 11.43 -5.89
CA PHE A 21 -1.11 10.40 -5.39
C PHE A 21 -2.24 10.98 -4.54
N LEU A 22 -1.91 11.87 -3.58
CA LEU A 22 -2.91 12.47 -2.70
C LEU A 22 -3.94 13.30 -3.47
N THR A 23 -3.53 14.05 -4.49
CA THR A 23 -4.44 14.78 -5.38
C THR A 23 -5.38 13.82 -6.11
N HIS A 24 -4.82 12.76 -6.73
CA HIS A 24 -5.61 11.79 -7.47
C HIS A 24 -6.68 11.11 -6.61
N VAL A 25 -6.31 10.67 -5.41
CA VAL A 25 -7.28 10.00 -4.53
C VAL A 25 -8.29 10.96 -3.90
N VAL A 26 -7.93 12.23 -3.72
CA VAL A 26 -8.90 13.24 -3.27
C VAL A 26 -10.00 13.44 -4.31
N GLU A 27 -9.65 13.43 -5.60
CA GLU A 27 -10.60 13.48 -6.71
C GLU A 27 -11.41 12.18 -6.81
N GLU A 28 -10.75 11.01 -6.82
CA GLU A 28 -11.40 9.69 -6.94
C GLU A 28 -12.46 9.46 -5.85
N TYR A 29 -12.14 9.80 -4.60
CA TYR A 29 -13.01 9.59 -3.44
C TYR A 29 -13.83 10.82 -3.05
N LYS A 30 -13.79 11.89 -3.85
CA LYS A 30 -14.49 13.17 -3.57
C LYS A 30 -14.26 13.66 -2.14
N LEU A 31 -12.99 13.66 -1.72
CA LEU A 31 -12.55 14.11 -0.41
C LEU A 31 -12.32 15.62 -0.41
N CYS A 32 -12.24 16.20 0.78
CA CYS A 32 -12.06 17.64 0.90
C CYS A 32 -10.56 18.00 0.81
N GLN A 33 -10.17 18.75 -0.23
CA GLN A 33 -8.79 19.23 -0.40
C GLN A 33 -8.25 20.01 0.81
N LYS A 34 -9.14 20.72 1.54
CA LYS A 34 -8.76 21.45 2.76
C LYS A 34 -8.43 20.51 3.91
N LEU A 35 -9.28 19.51 4.16
CA LEU A 35 -9.04 18.51 5.21
C LEU A 35 -7.86 17.58 4.87
N ALA A 36 -7.66 17.29 3.58
CA ALA A 36 -6.50 16.56 3.09
C ALA A 36 -5.18 17.37 3.15
N GLY A 37 -5.23 18.66 3.50
CA GLY A 37 -4.05 19.52 3.60
C GLY A 37 -3.43 19.93 2.26
N LEU A 38 -4.13 19.70 1.14
CA LEU A 38 -3.68 20.09 -0.20
C LEU A 38 -3.92 21.58 -0.50
N TYR A 39 -4.94 22.17 0.12
CA TYR A 39 -5.32 23.55 -0.10
C TYR A 39 -5.61 24.28 1.22
N LYS A 40 -5.01 25.45 1.43
CA LYS A 40 -5.21 26.26 2.63
C LYS A 40 -6.16 27.39 2.32
N THR A 41 -7.29 27.44 3.03
CA THR A 41 -8.27 28.52 2.93
C THR A 41 -8.99 28.69 4.26
N LYS A 42 -9.42 29.92 4.56
CA LYS A 42 -10.21 30.23 5.75
C LYS A 42 -11.67 29.80 5.58
N THR A 43 -12.20 29.84 4.35
CA THR A 43 -13.58 29.52 4.00
C THR A 43 -13.73 28.05 3.55
N ASN A 44 -14.61 27.77 2.59
CA ASN A 44 -14.77 26.47 1.93
C ASN A 44 -13.59 26.14 1.00
N CYS A 45 -13.41 24.86 0.69
CA CYS A 45 -12.41 24.41 -0.30
C CYS A 45 -12.90 24.67 -1.74
N PHE A 46 -11.98 24.91 -2.67
CA PHE A 46 -12.29 25.10 -4.09
C PHE A 46 -13.15 23.98 -4.69
N SER A 47 -12.86 22.70 -4.36
CA SER A 47 -13.66 21.57 -4.81
C SER A 47 -15.15 21.64 -4.42
N TYR A 48 -15.49 22.39 -3.37
CA TYR A 48 -16.88 22.61 -3.00
C TYR A 48 -17.58 23.55 -3.99
N ASP A 49 -16.91 24.61 -4.44
CA ASP A 49 -17.47 25.59 -5.37
C ASP A 49 -17.77 24.96 -6.73
N ILE A 50 -16.96 23.99 -7.15
CA ILE A 50 -17.17 23.19 -8.37
C ILE A 50 -18.00 21.91 -8.14
N LYS A 51 -18.62 21.74 -6.96
CA LYS A 51 -19.49 20.60 -6.59
C LYS A 51 -18.83 19.21 -6.61
N GLU A 52 -17.50 19.15 -6.50
CA GLU A 52 -16.73 17.90 -6.39
C GLU A 52 -16.45 17.49 -4.92
N CYS A 53 -16.84 18.32 -3.96
CA CYS A 53 -16.76 18.05 -2.53
C CYS A 53 -18.13 18.27 -1.88
N ALA A 54 -18.54 17.39 -0.97
CA ALA A 54 -19.82 17.49 -0.26
C ALA A 54 -19.82 18.50 0.91
N GLY A 55 -18.69 19.18 1.16
CA GLY A 55 -18.63 20.29 2.11
C GLY A 55 -18.28 19.89 3.54
N ALA A 56 -17.52 18.81 3.75
CA ALA A 56 -17.04 18.41 5.07
C ALA A 56 -16.33 19.54 5.83
N CYS A 57 -15.51 20.36 5.16
CA CYS A 57 -14.79 21.46 5.81
C CYS A 57 -15.67 22.64 6.30
N ILE A 58 -16.94 22.66 5.92
CA ILE A 58 -17.95 23.64 6.34
C ILE A 58 -19.14 22.96 7.04
N GLN A 59 -18.96 21.71 7.50
CA GLN A 59 -19.96 20.92 8.23
C GLN A 59 -21.29 20.71 7.48
N LYS A 60 -21.30 20.83 6.15
CA LYS A 60 -22.47 20.48 5.32
C LYS A 60 -22.58 18.97 5.06
N GLU A 61 -21.48 18.27 5.22
CA GLU A 61 -21.41 16.82 5.16
C GLU A 61 -21.17 16.28 6.57
N ALA A 62 -21.91 15.23 6.92
CA ALA A 62 -21.74 14.54 8.20
C ALA A 62 -20.35 13.88 8.29
N PRO A 63 -19.67 13.95 9.46
CA PRO A 63 -18.38 13.30 9.66
C PRO A 63 -18.38 11.81 9.29
N GLU A 64 -19.47 11.10 9.58
CA GLU A 64 -19.63 9.67 9.32
C GLU A 64 -19.54 9.38 7.81
N ALA A 65 -20.34 10.09 7.01
CA ALA A 65 -20.36 9.95 5.55
C ALA A 65 -19.01 10.31 4.90
N TYR A 66 -18.31 11.31 5.44
CA TYR A 66 -16.96 11.65 4.99
C TYR A 66 -15.97 10.52 5.33
N ASN A 67 -16.03 10.03 6.56
CA ASN A 67 -15.12 9.00 7.07
C ASN A 67 -15.31 7.65 6.38
N GLU A 68 -16.51 7.31 5.92
CA GLU A 68 -16.72 6.11 5.09
C GLU A 68 -15.84 6.12 3.83
N ARG A 69 -15.77 7.24 3.11
CA ARG A 69 -14.91 7.37 1.92
C ARG A 69 -13.42 7.37 2.27
N VAL A 70 -13.07 7.99 3.40
CA VAL A 70 -11.69 7.93 3.92
C VAL A 70 -11.30 6.50 4.29
N ASN A 71 -12.20 5.73 4.89
CA ASN A 71 -11.95 4.33 5.25
C ASN A 71 -11.83 3.45 4.00
N ALA A 72 -12.69 3.64 2.99
CA ALA A 72 -12.57 2.94 1.71
C ALA A 72 -11.22 3.21 1.02
N LEU A 73 -10.76 4.47 1.04
CA LEU A 73 -9.41 4.85 0.59
C LEU A 73 -8.34 4.10 1.39
N ILE A 74 -8.42 4.16 2.72
CA ILE A 74 -7.44 3.52 3.60
C ILE A 74 -7.42 2.03 3.33
N GLU A 75 -8.56 1.36 3.23
CA GLU A 75 -8.62 -0.08 3.00
C GLU A 75 -8.02 -0.48 1.64
N LYS A 76 -8.38 0.23 0.56
CA LYS A 76 -7.87 -0.05 -0.79
C LYS A 76 -6.36 0.18 -0.89
N HIS A 77 -5.84 1.22 -0.26
CA HIS A 77 -4.45 1.65 -0.39
C HIS A 77 -3.56 1.23 0.79
N SER A 78 -4.14 0.67 1.85
CA SER A 78 -3.40 0.10 2.96
C SER A 78 -2.66 -1.13 2.47
N TYR A 79 -1.35 -1.06 2.64
CA TYR A 79 -0.47 -2.22 2.51
C TYR A 79 -0.53 -3.10 3.78
N VAL A 80 -1.07 -2.56 4.88
CA VAL A 80 -1.17 -3.20 6.19
C VAL A 80 -2.28 -4.25 6.13
N LYS A 81 -1.97 -5.48 6.55
CA LYS A 81 -2.82 -6.70 6.57
C LYS A 81 -2.84 -7.59 5.32
N LYS A 82 -1.95 -7.39 4.34
CA LYS A 82 -1.82 -8.38 3.25
C LYS A 82 -0.75 -9.41 3.61
N ASN A 83 -1.21 -10.64 3.73
CA ASN A 83 -0.42 -11.85 3.77
C ASN A 83 -0.21 -12.30 2.32
N MET A 84 1.02 -12.17 1.82
CA MET A 84 1.32 -12.54 0.44
C MET A 84 2.71 -13.12 0.28
N VAL A 85 2.81 -14.01 -0.70
CA VAL A 85 4.07 -14.53 -1.23
C VAL A 85 4.21 -14.02 -2.65
N ILE A 86 5.29 -13.28 -2.90
CA ILE A 86 5.64 -12.83 -4.26
C ILE A 86 6.62 -13.86 -4.81
N ILE A 87 6.26 -14.48 -5.93
CA ILE A 87 7.03 -15.54 -6.57
C ILE A 87 7.52 -15.07 -7.94
N ASP A 88 8.80 -15.32 -8.19
CA ASP A 88 9.43 -15.08 -9.47
C ASP A 88 10.42 -16.21 -9.84
N ARG A 89 11.16 -16.05 -10.93
CA ARG A 89 12.24 -16.96 -11.33
C ARG A 89 13.31 -17.03 -10.24
N GLY A 90 13.81 -18.23 -10.00
CA GLY A 90 14.94 -18.48 -9.11
C GLY A 90 16.27 -18.22 -9.81
N ARG A 91 17.35 -18.68 -9.18
CA ARG A 91 18.71 -18.58 -9.73
C ARG A 91 18.90 -19.58 -10.87
N ASP A 92 18.36 -20.78 -10.66
CA ASP A 92 18.37 -21.87 -11.62
C ASP A 92 17.00 -22.05 -12.28
N ILE A 93 16.99 -22.74 -13.43
CA ILE A 93 15.77 -23.02 -14.19
C ILE A 93 14.73 -23.79 -13.36
N ASP A 94 15.20 -24.64 -12.45
CA ASP A 94 14.36 -25.47 -11.59
C ASP A 94 14.00 -24.81 -10.25
N GLU A 95 14.37 -23.54 -10.05
CA GLU A 95 14.08 -22.78 -8.84
C GLU A 95 13.09 -21.62 -9.08
N ARG A 96 12.39 -21.27 -8.01
CA ARG A 96 11.57 -20.07 -7.87
C ARG A 96 12.07 -19.27 -6.69
N SER A 97 12.14 -17.95 -6.84
CA SER A 97 12.34 -17.06 -5.71
C SER A 97 10.99 -16.78 -5.04
N ALA A 98 10.99 -16.68 -3.71
CA ALA A 98 9.82 -16.38 -2.91
C ALA A 98 10.16 -15.25 -1.92
N ILE A 99 9.34 -14.21 -1.89
CA ILE A 99 9.40 -13.11 -0.92
C ILE A 99 8.15 -13.20 -0.07
N LEU A 100 8.32 -13.35 1.25
CA LEU A 100 7.20 -13.44 2.19
C LEU A 100 6.93 -12.09 2.83
N ILE A 101 5.65 -11.74 2.81
CA ILE A 101 5.11 -10.56 3.47
C ILE A 101 3.95 -11.04 4.34
N GLU A 102 4.09 -10.87 5.65
CA GLU A 102 3.02 -11.18 6.59
C GLU A 102 2.56 -9.89 7.27
N ASN A 103 1.24 -9.68 7.30
CA ASN A 103 0.62 -8.49 7.87
C ASN A 103 1.17 -7.17 7.27
N GLY A 104 1.64 -7.21 6.02
CA GLY A 104 2.29 -6.07 5.36
C GLY A 104 3.75 -5.82 5.79
N VAL A 105 4.35 -6.74 6.57
CA VAL A 105 5.74 -6.70 7.02
C VAL A 105 6.55 -7.70 6.21
N PHE A 106 7.66 -7.24 5.62
CA PHE A 106 8.60 -8.14 4.96
C PHE A 106 9.24 -9.08 5.98
N LYS A 107 9.12 -10.38 5.76
CA LYS A 107 9.67 -11.40 6.68
C LYS A 107 10.98 -11.98 6.20
N GLY A 108 11.19 -12.05 4.89
CA GLY A 108 12.40 -12.61 4.31
C GLY A 108 12.19 -13.09 2.90
N LEU A 109 13.25 -13.65 2.33
CA LEU A 109 13.25 -14.25 1.01
C LEU A 109 13.86 -15.65 1.03
N GLY A 110 13.50 -16.47 0.05
CA GLY A 110 14.03 -17.82 -0.12
C GLY A 110 13.93 -18.31 -1.56
N PHE A 111 14.50 -19.49 -1.82
CA PHE A 111 14.42 -20.18 -3.09
C PHE A 111 13.75 -21.54 -2.87
N VAL A 112 12.80 -21.89 -3.74
CA VAL A 112 12.04 -23.15 -3.69
C VAL A 112 12.04 -23.84 -5.04
N ASN A 113 12.03 -25.17 -5.08
CA ASN A 113 12.06 -25.92 -6.33
C ASN A 113 10.72 -25.84 -7.09
N LEU A 114 10.73 -25.90 -8.43
CA LEU A 114 9.55 -25.82 -9.30
C LEU A 114 8.47 -26.87 -8.99
N ASN A 115 8.88 -28.05 -8.49
CA ASN A 115 7.98 -29.15 -8.14
C ASN A 115 7.25 -28.94 -6.80
N TYR A 116 7.58 -27.87 -6.08
CA TYR A 116 7.03 -27.60 -4.77
C TYR A 116 5.58 -27.07 -4.88
N GLN A 117 4.61 -27.81 -4.33
CA GLN A 117 3.24 -27.30 -4.21
C GLN A 117 3.21 -26.19 -3.14
N ILE A 118 3.12 -24.94 -3.58
CA ILE A 118 3.04 -23.73 -2.74
C ILE A 118 1.66 -23.61 -2.07
N ASN A 119 1.12 -24.72 -1.56
CA ASN A 119 -0.14 -24.75 -0.83
C ASN A 119 0.08 -24.75 0.69
N ASN A 120 1.32 -24.96 1.16
CA ASN A 120 1.63 -24.99 2.58
C ASN A 120 2.57 -23.83 2.97
N ILE A 121 1.98 -22.77 3.53
CA ILE A 121 2.72 -21.57 3.96
C ILE A 121 3.75 -21.88 5.05
N GLU A 122 3.45 -22.82 5.93
CA GLU A 122 4.31 -23.25 7.05
C GLU A 122 5.67 -23.75 6.58
N VAL A 123 5.71 -24.48 5.46
CA VAL A 123 6.99 -24.95 4.93
C VAL A 123 7.74 -23.80 4.26
N LEU A 124 7.03 -22.86 3.65
CA LEU A 124 7.65 -21.69 3.05
C LEU A 124 8.32 -20.82 4.12
N GLU A 125 7.69 -20.66 5.28
CA GLU A 125 8.28 -20.00 6.46
C GLU A 125 9.56 -20.69 6.93
N SER A 126 9.61 -22.02 6.89
CA SER A 126 10.79 -22.79 7.30
C SER A 126 11.99 -22.66 6.36
N ILE A 127 11.75 -22.37 5.07
CA ILE A 127 12.79 -22.27 4.03
C ILE A 127 13.29 -20.82 3.86
N ILE A 128 12.46 -19.85 4.24
CA ILE A 128 12.80 -18.44 4.09
C ILE A 128 13.92 -18.05 5.05
N THR A 129 14.88 -17.30 4.53
CA THR A 129 15.88 -16.62 5.35
C THR A 129 15.26 -15.34 5.92
N PRO A 130 15.09 -15.23 7.25
CA PRO A 130 14.48 -14.06 7.86
C PRO A 130 15.31 -12.80 7.62
N MET A 131 14.65 -11.68 7.37
CA MET A 131 15.32 -10.40 7.11
C MET A 131 14.57 -9.24 7.79
N GLU A 132 15.30 -8.17 8.09
CA GLU A 132 14.72 -6.99 8.72
C GLU A 132 13.80 -6.23 7.76
N ASN A 133 12.57 -5.94 8.21
CA ASN A 133 11.67 -5.02 7.52
C ASN A 133 12.07 -3.57 7.81
N ASN A 134 12.83 -2.96 6.89
CA ASN A 134 13.14 -1.53 6.91
C ASN A 134 12.51 -0.80 5.71
N ARG A 135 12.63 0.53 5.70
CA ARG A 135 12.04 1.39 4.65
C ARG A 135 12.60 1.07 3.26
N ASP A 136 13.88 0.74 3.19
CA ASP A 136 14.55 0.43 1.92
C ASP A 136 14.08 -0.91 1.35
N ALA A 137 13.99 -1.95 2.18
CA ALA A 137 13.43 -3.25 1.80
C ALA A 137 12.00 -3.11 1.27
N GLN A 138 11.13 -2.40 1.99
CA GLN A 138 9.76 -2.14 1.53
C GLN A 138 9.74 -1.39 0.19
N HIS A 139 10.63 -0.42 0.02
CA HIS A 139 10.73 0.37 -1.19
C HIS A 139 11.18 -0.48 -2.39
N ILE A 140 12.20 -1.31 -2.22
CA ILE A 140 12.71 -2.23 -3.23
C ILE A 140 11.60 -3.20 -3.66
N ILE A 141 10.94 -3.85 -2.71
CA ILE A 141 9.85 -4.81 -2.99
C ILE A 141 8.71 -4.12 -3.75
N LYS A 142 8.26 -2.95 -3.28
CA LYS A 142 7.18 -2.20 -3.96
C LYS A 142 7.57 -1.80 -5.39
N ASN A 143 8.80 -1.36 -5.61
CA ASN A 143 9.29 -0.99 -6.93
C ASN A 143 9.36 -2.23 -7.85
N TYR A 144 9.85 -3.35 -7.32
CA TYR A 144 9.94 -4.63 -8.03
C TYR A 144 8.56 -5.10 -8.49
N VAL A 145 7.58 -5.11 -7.58
CA VAL A 145 6.19 -5.51 -7.89
C VAL A 145 5.55 -4.60 -8.94
N ARG A 146 5.80 -3.29 -8.87
CA ARG A 146 5.25 -2.33 -9.85
C ARG A 146 5.87 -2.47 -11.24
N LYS A 147 7.17 -2.77 -11.33
CA LYS A 147 7.87 -2.92 -12.62
C LYS A 147 7.59 -4.25 -13.29
N ASN A 148 7.45 -5.32 -12.52
CA ASN A 148 7.31 -6.68 -13.04
C ASN A 148 5.85 -7.14 -13.03
N LYS A 149 5.16 -6.96 -14.17
CA LYS A 149 3.73 -7.31 -14.29
C LYS A 149 3.44 -8.82 -14.39
N ARG A 150 4.46 -9.67 -14.53
CA ARG A 150 4.35 -11.14 -14.67
C ARG A 150 4.60 -11.91 -13.38
N LEU A 151 4.72 -11.21 -12.25
CA LEU A 151 4.93 -11.86 -10.95
C LEU A 151 3.71 -12.67 -10.55
N LYS A 152 3.94 -13.85 -9.99
CA LYS A 152 2.88 -14.63 -9.35
C LYS A 152 2.78 -14.17 -7.90
N ILE A 153 1.66 -13.57 -7.53
CA ILE A 153 1.38 -13.15 -6.15
C ILE A 153 0.31 -14.08 -5.59
N ILE A 154 0.65 -14.81 -4.53
CA ILE A 154 -0.29 -15.67 -3.81
C ILE A 154 -0.64 -14.95 -2.51
N ASN A 155 -1.94 -14.67 -2.31
CA ASN A 155 -2.43 -14.16 -1.03
C ASN A 155 -2.90 -15.33 -0.17
N PHE A 156 -2.69 -15.25 1.14
CA PHE A 156 -3.15 -16.22 2.13
C PHE A 156 -3.85 -15.51 3.29
N ASN A 157 -4.59 -16.25 4.10
CA ASN A 157 -5.31 -15.73 5.26
C ASN A 157 -4.42 -15.74 6.49
#